data_AF-A0AA47GTP7-F1
#
_entry.id   AF-A0AA47GTP7-F1
#
_cell.length_a   1.000
_cell.length_b   1.000
_cell.length_c   1.000
_cell.angle_alpha   90.00
_cell.angle_beta   90.00
_cell.angle_gamma   90.00
#
_symmetry.space_group_name_H-M   'P 1'
#
loop_
_entity.id
_entity.type
_entity.pdbx_description
1 polymer ?
#
loop_
_entity_poly.entity_id
_entity_poly.type
_entity_poly.pdbx_seq_one_letter_code
_entity_poly.pdbx_strand_id
1 'polypeptide(L)'
;MIEIRIPDLEENQNVGVVEIYVRVGDTVEKETPLISLESDKAVMDIPSPLAGIITEIKVSEGDTVNSGDIIALAEPSEADVQSEQVVKKNTVLSETKPGEKDVGQASALDKPAVSKVLPESRETPAAGNSTADMEPDLINAQEMGARYHATPSVRALARELGVSLDQVKGSGPKGRITREDLSSLVKRTMSGASGSAKLAGDFTLPPIPSANYSAFGEIDTEELSRIKKISGPHLHRNWIGIPHVTQFGNADITELEAFRKELNIELAGSKKISPLIFIIKATVQTLKAFPDFNSSLGANGKQIIRKSYINIGVAVDTPEGLLVPVIKNANETNILELAKKLADLSQRAREGKLKADEMSGGTFTISSLGGIGGTYFTPIINAPEVAILGISRSEMKPVWNGSAFDARLVLPFSLSYDHRVIDGASGARFTSHLSNLISDMRRVLL
;
A
#
# COMPACT_ATOMS: atom_id res chain seq x y z
N MET A 1 12.43 -29.27 -39.81
CA MET A 1 11.71 -28.58 -38.72
C MET A 1 12.37 -28.86 -37.39
N ILE A 2 12.52 -27.85 -36.53
CA ILE A 2 12.97 -27.90 -35.13
C ILE A 2 11.82 -27.37 -34.26
N GLU A 3 11.60 -27.97 -33.10
CA GLU A 3 10.64 -27.48 -32.09
C GLU A 3 11.26 -26.33 -31.29
N ILE A 4 10.64 -25.16 -31.33
CA ILE A 4 10.94 -24.06 -30.41
C ILE A 4 10.06 -24.23 -29.17
N ARG A 5 10.68 -24.26 -27.99
CA ARG A 5 10.03 -24.57 -26.72
C ARG A 5 10.23 -23.44 -25.70
N ILE A 6 9.31 -23.34 -24.75
CA ILE A 6 9.40 -22.40 -23.62
C ILE A 6 10.62 -22.80 -22.75
N PRO A 7 11.52 -21.87 -22.38
CA PRO A 7 12.65 -22.13 -21.49
C PRO A 7 12.16 -22.50 -20.08
N ASP A 8 13.07 -22.94 -19.20
CA ASP A 8 12.66 -23.35 -17.86
C ASP A 8 12.32 -22.14 -16.97
N LEU A 9 11.10 -22.14 -16.41
CA LEU A 9 10.54 -21.08 -15.58
C LEU A 9 10.68 -21.47 -14.10
N GLU A 10 11.53 -20.76 -13.35
CA GLU A 10 11.96 -21.16 -12.00
C GLU A 10 10.85 -21.12 -10.92
N GLU A 11 9.72 -20.44 -11.17
CA GLU A 11 8.58 -20.37 -10.25
C GLU A 11 7.29 -20.89 -10.90
N ASN A 12 6.63 -21.82 -10.21
CA ASN A 12 5.24 -22.30 -10.37
C ASN A 12 4.62 -22.27 -11.80
N GLN A 13 4.54 -23.48 -12.39
CA GLN A 13 3.87 -23.81 -13.64
C GLN A 13 2.44 -23.22 -13.79
N ASN A 14 2.03 -23.00 -15.05
CA ASN A 14 0.86 -22.25 -15.55
C ASN A 14 1.09 -20.72 -15.68
N VAL A 15 1.65 -20.29 -16.81
CA VAL A 15 1.86 -18.88 -17.18
C VAL A 15 1.01 -18.54 -18.43
N GLY A 16 0.49 -17.32 -18.54
CA GLY A 16 -0.43 -16.94 -19.63
C GLY A 16 0.27 -16.32 -20.84
N VAL A 17 -0.16 -16.66 -22.06
CA VAL A 17 0.29 -16.01 -23.32
C VAL A 17 -0.49 -14.70 -23.53
N VAL A 18 0.21 -13.56 -23.59
CA VAL A 18 -0.39 -12.23 -23.74
C VAL A 18 -0.57 -11.85 -25.20
N GLU A 19 0.50 -11.99 -25.99
CA GLU A 19 0.61 -11.49 -27.36
C GLU A 19 1.59 -12.38 -28.15
N ILE A 20 1.32 -12.60 -29.44
CA ILE A 20 2.17 -13.39 -30.34
C ILE A 20 2.77 -12.48 -31.42
N TYR A 21 4.09 -12.33 -31.40
CA TYR A 21 4.81 -11.37 -32.25
C TYR A 21 5.11 -11.87 -33.68
N VAL A 22 4.90 -13.16 -33.95
CA VAL A 22 5.25 -13.82 -35.21
C VAL A 22 4.08 -14.56 -35.86
N ARG A 23 4.16 -14.78 -37.16
CA ARG A 23 3.14 -15.50 -37.96
C ARG A 23 3.77 -16.66 -38.72
N VAL A 24 2.94 -17.62 -39.11
CA VAL A 24 3.35 -18.71 -40.00
C VAL A 24 3.78 -18.13 -41.34
N GLY A 25 5.02 -18.43 -41.75
CA GLY A 25 5.69 -17.86 -42.92
C GLY A 25 6.71 -16.76 -42.62
N ASP A 26 6.74 -16.21 -41.40
CA ASP A 26 7.71 -15.18 -41.03
C ASP A 26 9.12 -15.77 -40.87
N THR A 27 10.13 -14.99 -41.27
CA THR A 27 11.55 -15.29 -41.05
C THR A 27 12.02 -14.60 -39.79
N VAL A 28 12.55 -15.37 -38.83
CA VAL A 28 13.06 -14.88 -37.54
C VAL A 28 14.58 -15.04 -37.45
N GLU A 29 15.24 -14.06 -36.86
CA GLU A 29 16.65 -14.17 -36.46
C GLU A 29 16.75 -14.71 -35.03
N LYS A 30 17.93 -15.19 -34.64
CA LYS A 30 18.20 -15.59 -33.25
C LYS A 30 18.06 -14.36 -32.32
N GLU A 31 17.56 -14.60 -31.11
CA GLU A 31 17.17 -13.58 -30.11
C GLU A 31 15.94 -12.73 -30.48
N THR A 32 15.26 -12.97 -31.62
CA THR A 32 13.99 -12.27 -31.96
C THR A 32 12.86 -12.71 -31.03
N PRO A 33 12.10 -11.81 -30.37
CA PRO A 33 10.97 -12.20 -29.52
C PRO A 33 9.85 -12.86 -30.32
N LEU A 34 9.30 -13.96 -29.80
CA LEU A 34 8.26 -14.77 -30.46
C LEU A 34 6.89 -14.60 -29.82
N ILE A 35 6.85 -14.62 -28.48
CA ILE A 35 5.63 -14.47 -27.66
C ILE A 35 5.96 -13.68 -26.40
N SER A 36 4.97 -13.00 -25.84
CA SER A 36 5.04 -12.40 -24.50
C SER A 36 4.22 -13.21 -23.49
N LEU A 37 4.80 -13.46 -22.31
CA LEU A 37 4.20 -14.25 -21.23
C LEU A 37 3.96 -13.39 -19.99
N GLU A 38 2.77 -13.46 -19.38
CA GLU A 38 2.44 -12.77 -18.13
C GLU A 38 2.40 -13.75 -16.94
N SER A 39 3.16 -13.42 -15.90
CA SER A 39 3.15 -14.04 -14.58
C SER A 39 2.65 -13.04 -13.53
N ASP A 40 2.25 -13.55 -12.35
CA ASP A 40 1.79 -12.77 -11.18
C ASP A 40 2.76 -11.65 -10.69
N LYS A 41 4.00 -11.61 -11.21
CA LYS A 41 5.04 -10.65 -10.84
C LYS A 41 5.63 -9.85 -12.00
N ALA A 42 5.57 -10.35 -13.24
CA ALA A 42 6.25 -9.76 -14.39
C ALA A 42 5.70 -10.27 -15.74
N VAL A 43 5.82 -9.44 -16.77
CA VAL A 43 5.70 -9.82 -18.18
C VAL A 43 7.11 -10.08 -18.73
N MET A 44 7.28 -11.13 -19.54
CA MET A 44 8.56 -11.54 -20.10
C MET A 44 8.41 -12.06 -21.54
N ASP A 45 9.20 -11.51 -22.45
CA ASP A 45 9.25 -11.94 -23.86
C ASP A 45 10.17 -13.16 -24.03
N ILE A 46 9.73 -14.15 -24.82
CA ILE A 46 10.52 -15.35 -25.10
C ILE A 46 11.21 -15.22 -26.48
N PRO A 47 12.55 -15.16 -26.54
CA PRO A 47 13.31 -15.06 -27.79
C PRO A 47 13.41 -16.38 -28.57
N SER A 48 13.62 -16.28 -29.87
CA SER A 48 13.93 -17.42 -30.75
C SER A 48 15.36 -17.93 -30.49
N PRO A 49 15.56 -19.23 -30.19
CA PRO A 49 16.89 -19.79 -29.94
C PRO A 49 17.74 -19.95 -31.21
N LEU A 50 17.14 -19.82 -32.40
CA LEU A 50 17.73 -20.12 -33.71
C LEU A 50 17.08 -19.28 -34.83
N ALA A 51 17.79 -19.12 -35.95
CA ALA A 51 17.32 -18.38 -37.11
C ALA A 51 16.67 -19.30 -38.17
N GLY A 52 15.49 -18.93 -38.67
CA GLY A 52 14.70 -19.79 -39.57
C GLY A 52 13.34 -19.22 -39.95
N ILE A 53 12.53 -20.02 -40.65
CA ILE A 53 11.16 -19.67 -41.04
C ILE A 53 10.16 -20.42 -40.15
N ILE A 54 9.18 -19.73 -39.58
CA ILE A 54 8.12 -20.33 -38.75
C ILE A 54 7.13 -21.10 -39.64
N THR A 55 7.03 -22.42 -39.47
CA THR A 55 6.14 -23.28 -40.28
C THR A 55 4.80 -23.60 -39.60
N GLU A 56 4.75 -23.59 -38.27
CA GLU A 56 3.53 -23.83 -37.48
C GLU A 56 3.68 -23.13 -36.12
N ILE A 57 2.59 -22.55 -35.59
CA ILE A 57 2.53 -21.99 -34.23
C ILE A 57 1.52 -22.84 -33.45
N LYS A 58 1.84 -23.21 -32.21
CA LYS A 58 1.08 -24.17 -31.39
C LYS A 58 0.47 -23.58 -30.11
N VAL A 59 0.58 -22.28 -29.93
CA VAL A 59 -0.01 -21.51 -28.82
C VAL A 59 -0.87 -20.37 -29.39
N SER A 60 -1.89 -19.98 -28.64
CA SER A 60 -2.82 -18.89 -28.94
C SER A 60 -2.73 -17.79 -27.87
N GLU A 61 -3.15 -16.58 -28.21
CA GLU A 61 -3.31 -15.50 -27.21
C GLU A 61 -4.39 -15.90 -26.19
N GLY A 62 -4.05 -15.82 -24.90
CA GLY A 62 -4.87 -16.29 -23.79
C GLY A 62 -4.69 -17.77 -23.39
N ASP A 63 -3.86 -18.55 -24.08
CA ASP A 63 -3.54 -19.93 -23.65
C ASP A 63 -2.63 -19.94 -22.39
N THR A 64 -2.72 -21.02 -21.62
CA THR A 64 -1.90 -21.28 -20.42
C THR A 64 -0.83 -22.31 -20.73
N VAL A 65 0.44 -22.00 -20.44
CA VAL A 65 1.62 -22.77 -20.90
C VAL A 65 2.67 -22.98 -19.80
N ASN A 66 3.60 -23.92 -20.00
CA ASN A 66 4.58 -24.40 -19.02
C ASN A 66 6.01 -24.56 -19.59
N SER A 67 7.01 -24.70 -18.70
CA SER A 67 8.39 -25.05 -19.07
C SER A 67 8.44 -26.23 -20.06
N GLY A 68 9.05 -26.03 -21.22
CA GLY A 68 9.25 -27.08 -22.22
C GLY A 68 8.10 -27.34 -23.18
N ASP A 69 6.95 -26.66 -23.05
CA ASP A 69 5.86 -26.69 -24.04
C ASP A 69 6.31 -26.08 -25.39
N ILE A 70 5.72 -26.53 -26.50
CA ILE A 70 6.13 -26.13 -27.86
C ILE A 70 5.40 -24.85 -28.27
N ILE A 71 6.16 -23.79 -28.52
CA ILE A 71 5.67 -22.49 -29.04
C ILE A 71 5.38 -22.61 -30.54
N ALA A 72 6.37 -23.11 -31.29
CA ALA A 72 6.35 -23.13 -32.75
C ALA A 72 7.25 -24.24 -33.32
N LEU A 73 7.01 -24.59 -34.58
CA LEU A 73 7.93 -25.35 -35.41
C LEU A 73 8.57 -24.40 -36.42
N ALA A 74 9.88 -24.51 -36.61
CA ALA A 74 10.65 -23.69 -37.54
C ALA A 74 11.54 -24.53 -38.46
N GLU A 75 11.80 -24.07 -39.68
CA GLU A 75 12.85 -24.62 -40.53
C GLU A 75 14.11 -23.74 -40.45
N PRO A 76 15.26 -24.28 -39.99
CA PRO A 76 16.47 -23.50 -39.79
C PRO A 76 17.10 -23.09 -41.13
N SER A 77 17.69 -21.91 -41.16
CA SER A 77 18.52 -21.49 -42.29
C SER A 77 19.82 -22.31 -42.34
N GLU A 78 20.33 -22.58 -43.55
CA GLU A 78 21.48 -23.48 -43.77
C GLU A 78 22.77 -23.07 -43.04
N ALA A 79 22.86 -21.82 -42.57
CA ALA A 79 24.02 -21.27 -41.88
C ALA A 79 24.31 -21.91 -40.51
N ASP A 80 23.30 -22.36 -39.76
CA ASP A 80 23.48 -22.83 -38.37
C ASP A 80 23.55 -24.37 -38.26
N VAL A 81 23.29 -25.11 -39.34
CA VAL A 81 23.29 -26.59 -39.34
C VAL A 81 24.71 -27.19 -39.23
N GLN A 82 25.76 -26.37 -39.33
CA GLN A 82 27.16 -26.81 -39.32
C GLN A 82 27.87 -26.64 -37.95
N SER A 83 27.26 -25.95 -36.99
CA SER A 83 27.92 -25.57 -35.73
C SER A 83 28.00 -26.71 -34.70
N GLU A 84 27.03 -27.62 -34.68
CA GLU A 84 26.83 -28.54 -33.53
C GLU A 84 27.48 -29.94 -33.65
N GLN A 85 27.99 -30.34 -34.82
CA GLN A 85 28.54 -31.71 -35.02
C GLN A 85 30.07 -31.87 -34.89
N VAL A 86 30.84 -30.78 -34.75
CA VAL A 86 32.32 -30.84 -34.87
C VAL A 86 33.05 -31.20 -33.57
N VAL A 87 32.50 -30.88 -32.39
CA VAL A 87 33.26 -30.87 -31.11
C VAL A 87 33.13 -32.17 -30.28
N LYS A 88 33.00 -33.35 -30.92
CA LYS A 88 32.88 -34.65 -30.22
C LYS A 88 33.76 -35.79 -30.77
N LYS A 89 35.06 -35.55 -31.00
CA LYS A 89 36.08 -36.64 -30.94
C LYS A 89 37.53 -36.17 -30.75
N ASN A 90 38.33 -37.06 -30.16
CA ASN A 90 39.80 -37.06 -29.96
C ASN A 90 40.33 -35.98 -28.97
N THR A 91 40.78 -36.33 -27.75
CA THR A 91 42.08 -36.94 -27.33
C THR A 91 43.31 -36.06 -27.52
N VAL A 92 44.27 -35.94 -26.60
CA VAL A 92 44.39 -36.21 -25.13
C VAL A 92 45.78 -35.69 -24.68
N LEU A 93 46.04 -35.54 -23.37
CA LEU A 93 47.34 -35.20 -22.74
C LEU A 93 47.98 -33.82 -23.06
N SER A 94 48.10 -32.99 -22.02
CA SER A 94 49.39 -32.80 -21.35
C SER A 94 49.17 -32.35 -19.89
N GLU A 95 50.20 -32.43 -19.04
CA GLU A 95 50.09 -32.33 -17.58
C GLU A 95 50.46 -30.93 -17.04
N THR A 96 49.82 -30.53 -15.93
CA THR A 96 50.57 -30.11 -14.71
C THR A 96 49.68 -29.98 -13.46
N LYS A 97 50.14 -30.57 -12.36
CA LYS A 97 49.79 -30.36 -10.94
C LYS A 97 51.15 -30.20 -10.19
N PRO A 98 51.26 -29.75 -8.91
CA PRO A 98 50.35 -29.92 -7.76
C PRO A 98 50.00 -28.57 -7.06
N GLY A 99 49.38 -28.47 -5.88
CA GLY A 99 48.85 -29.45 -4.88
C GLY A 99 47.84 -28.74 -3.94
N GLU A 100 46.91 -29.45 -3.30
CA GLU A 100 47.01 -30.02 -1.92
C GLU A 100 46.95 -28.95 -0.79
N LYS A 101 46.23 -29.10 0.35
CA LYS A 101 45.46 -30.21 0.99
C LYS A 101 44.32 -29.59 1.86
N ASP A 102 43.12 -30.16 2.04
CA ASP A 102 42.72 -31.27 2.96
C ASP A 102 42.76 -30.83 4.46
N VAL A 103 41.89 -31.18 5.44
CA VAL A 103 40.86 -32.23 5.73
C VAL A 103 39.70 -31.53 6.53
N GLY A 104 38.44 -31.98 6.72
CA GLY A 104 37.63 -33.12 6.25
C GLY A 104 36.80 -33.82 7.38
N GLN A 105 35.55 -34.25 7.10
CA GLN A 105 34.66 -35.13 7.94
C GLN A 105 34.13 -34.59 9.31
N ALA A 106 33.00 -35.03 9.92
CA ALA A 106 31.84 -35.88 9.51
C ALA A 106 30.67 -35.78 10.55
N SER A 107 29.57 -36.54 10.32
CA SER A 107 28.34 -36.73 11.14
C SER A 107 27.34 -35.54 11.17
N ALA A 108 26.01 -35.64 10.95
CA ALA A 108 24.99 -36.69 10.89
C ALA A 108 24.15 -36.91 12.17
N LEU A 109 22.83 -37.09 11.96
CA LEU A 109 21.70 -37.15 12.93
C LEU A 109 21.38 -35.78 13.60
N ASP A 110 20.14 -35.42 13.93
CA ASP A 110 18.91 -36.22 14.08
C ASP A 110 17.64 -35.55 13.48
N LYS A 111 16.55 -36.31 13.28
CA LYS A 111 15.23 -35.84 12.79
C LYS A 111 14.07 -36.61 13.47
N PRO A 112 13.24 -35.96 14.30
CA PRO A 112 11.94 -36.52 14.70
C PRO A 112 10.96 -36.57 13.52
N ALA A 113 10.21 -37.68 13.40
CA ALA A 113 9.14 -37.83 12.42
C ALA A 113 7.77 -37.44 13.01
N VAL A 114 6.82 -37.08 12.14
CA VAL A 114 5.39 -36.98 12.48
C VAL A 114 4.62 -37.90 11.53
N SER A 115 3.76 -38.76 12.10
CA SER A 115 3.13 -39.87 11.40
C SER A 115 2.00 -39.46 10.45
N LYS A 116 1.88 -40.16 9.32
CA LYS A 116 0.59 -40.29 8.62
C LYS A 116 -0.39 -41.04 9.52
N VAL A 117 -1.61 -40.52 9.65
CA VAL A 117 -2.78 -41.29 10.11
C VAL A 117 -3.94 -40.99 9.15
N LEU A 118 -4.50 -42.03 8.57
CA LEU A 118 -5.72 -42.00 7.76
C LEU A 118 -6.88 -42.50 8.63
N PRO A 119 -8.07 -41.88 8.60
CA PRO A 119 -9.29 -42.53 9.06
C PRO A 119 -10.17 -42.96 7.90
N GLU A 120 -10.59 -44.22 7.90
CA GLU A 120 -11.69 -44.72 7.07
C GLU A 120 -13.04 -44.67 7.82
N SER A 121 -14.11 -44.42 7.06
CA SER A 121 -15.37 -45.16 7.10
C SER A 121 -16.00 -45.54 8.46
N ARG A 122 -17.02 -44.78 8.89
CA ARG A 122 -18.23 -45.37 9.52
C ARG A 122 -19.48 -44.49 9.39
N GLU A 123 -20.63 -45.07 9.71
CA GLU A 123 -21.89 -44.82 8.99
C GLU A 123 -22.90 -43.86 9.68
N THR A 124 -23.98 -43.58 8.95
CA THR A 124 -25.10 -42.65 9.26
C THR A 124 -25.90 -42.99 10.53
N PRO A 125 -26.67 -42.01 11.04
CA PRO A 125 -28.13 -42.09 10.86
C PRO A 125 -28.71 -40.86 10.12
N ALA A 126 -29.91 -41.01 9.56
CA ALA A 126 -30.54 -40.01 8.69
C ALA A 126 -31.76 -39.30 9.34
N ALA A 127 -31.98 -38.02 9.01
CA ALA A 127 -33.30 -37.39 9.01
C ALA A 127 -33.33 -36.04 8.25
N GLY A 128 -34.29 -35.87 7.34
CA GLY A 128 -35.14 -34.67 7.27
C GLY A 128 -34.63 -33.38 6.60
N ASN A 129 -35.17 -33.13 5.40
CA ASN A 129 -35.64 -31.84 4.86
C ASN A 129 -34.65 -30.71 4.45
N SER A 130 -34.66 -30.48 3.14
CA SER A 130 -34.92 -29.18 2.48
C SER A 130 -33.91 -28.04 2.67
N THR A 131 -33.04 -27.90 1.66
CA THR A 131 -32.52 -26.60 1.22
C THR A 131 -33.67 -25.66 0.84
N ALA A 132 -33.60 -24.41 1.27
CA ALA A 132 -34.47 -23.33 0.81
C ALA A 132 -33.61 -22.15 0.37
N ASP A 133 -33.45 -21.98 -0.94
CA ASP A 133 -32.77 -20.82 -1.51
C ASP A 133 -33.61 -19.55 -1.29
N MET A 134 -32.98 -18.46 -0.86
CA MET A 134 -33.65 -17.17 -0.73
C MET A 134 -33.55 -16.39 -2.06
N GLU A 135 -34.57 -16.54 -2.91
CA GLU A 135 -34.83 -15.56 -3.97
C GLU A 135 -35.21 -14.19 -3.37
N PRO A 136 -34.87 -13.06 -4.03
CA PRO A 136 -35.24 -11.73 -3.56
C PRO A 136 -36.73 -11.41 -3.82
N ASP A 137 -37.39 -10.80 -2.83
CA ASP A 137 -38.82 -10.46 -2.88
C ASP A 137 -39.20 -9.55 -4.07
N LEU A 138 -39.98 -10.11 -5.01
CA LEU A 138 -40.44 -9.40 -6.22
C LEU A 138 -41.73 -8.62 -5.96
N ILE A 139 -41.61 -7.29 -5.94
CA ILE A 139 -42.66 -6.32 -5.52
C ILE A 139 -44.01 -6.45 -6.27
N ASN A 140 -44.08 -7.10 -7.44
CA ASN A 140 -45.32 -7.34 -8.20
C ASN A 140 -45.37 -8.71 -8.94
N ALA A 141 -45.03 -9.80 -8.24
CA ALA A 141 -45.19 -11.18 -8.77
C ALA A 141 -46.68 -11.60 -8.90
N GLN A 142 -46.96 -12.62 -9.73
CA GLN A 142 -48.27 -13.27 -9.84
C GLN A 142 -48.15 -14.80 -9.86
N GLU A 143 -49.09 -15.48 -9.22
CA GLU A 143 -49.15 -16.95 -9.04
C GLU A 143 -49.13 -17.74 -10.37
N MET A 144 -49.54 -17.13 -11.49
CA MET A 144 -49.55 -17.76 -12.82
C MET A 144 -48.29 -17.48 -13.65
N GLY A 145 -47.10 -17.45 -13.02
CA GLY A 145 -45.79 -17.50 -13.71
C GLY A 145 -45.37 -16.25 -14.50
N ALA A 146 -46.17 -15.19 -14.51
CA ALA A 146 -45.80 -13.92 -15.14
C ALA A 146 -44.94 -13.07 -14.18
N ARG A 147 -43.64 -12.94 -14.45
CA ARG A 147 -42.68 -12.18 -13.61
C ARG A 147 -43.11 -10.75 -13.24
N TYR A 148 -43.96 -10.10 -14.04
CA TYR A 148 -44.51 -8.77 -13.78
C TYR A 148 -45.95 -8.67 -14.27
N HIS A 149 -46.83 -7.98 -13.54
CA HIS A 149 -48.20 -7.68 -13.96
C HIS A 149 -48.28 -6.39 -14.81
N ALA A 150 -48.09 -6.49 -16.13
CA ALA A 150 -48.14 -5.36 -17.07
C ALA A 150 -48.87 -5.72 -18.38
N THR A 151 -49.55 -4.75 -19.01
CA THR A 151 -50.21 -4.94 -20.32
C THR A 151 -49.19 -4.99 -21.47
N PRO A 152 -49.53 -5.57 -22.64
CA PRO A 152 -48.62 -5.61 -23.79
C PRO A 152 -48.12 -4.23 -24.24
N SER A 153 -48.97 -3.20 -24.17
CA SER A 153 -48.61 -1.81 -24.49
C SER A 153 -47.60 -1.20 -23.52
N VAL A 154 -47.70 -1.50 -22.22
CA VAL A 154 -46.71 -1.07 -21.22
C VAL A 154 -45.39 -1.85 -21.39
N ARG A 155 -45.44 -3.14 -21.74
CA ARG A 155 -44.24 -3.95 -22.05
C ARG A 155 -43.56 -3.58 -23.37
N ALA A 156 -44.28 -2.98 -24.32
CA ALA A 156 -43.69 -2.38 -25.51
C ALA A 156 -42.94 -1.10 -25.14
N LEU A 157 -43.63 -0.16 -24.48
CA LEU A 157 -43.08 1.13 -24.06
C LEU A 157 -41.88 0.99 -23.10
N ALA A 158 -41.89 0.00 -22.20
CA ALA A 158 -40.76 -0.28 -21.31
C ALA A 158 -39.48 -0.68 -22.08
N ARG A 159 -39.62 -1.48 -23.15
CA ARG A 159 -38.48 -1.84 -24.03
C ARG A 159 -38.03 -0.68 -24.90
N GLU A 160 -38.97 0.11 -25.40
CA GLU A 160 -38.71 1.33 -26.19
C GLU A 160 -37.94 2.39 -25.39
N LEU A 161 -38.23 2.52 -24.09
CA LEU A 161 -37.57 3.47 -23.18
C LEU A 161 -36.38 2.86 -22.40
N GLY A 162 -36.03 1.59 -22.62
CA GLY A 162 -34.92 0.91 -21.94
C GLY A 162 -35.12 0.69 -20.42
N VAL A 163 -36.36 0.66 -19.93
CA VAL A 163 -36.69 0.59 -18.50
C VAL A 163 -37.10 -0.83 -18.10
N SER A 164 -36.48 -1.37 -17.05
CA SER A 164 -36.81 -2.70 -16.52
C SER A 164 -38.01 -2.66 -15.56
N LEU A 165 -38.95 -3.60 -15.73
CA LEU A 165 -40.26 -3.57 -15.05
C LEU A 165 -40.23 -4.00 -13.58
N ASP A 166 -39.17 -4.68 -13.14
CA ASP A 166 -38.84 -4.95 -11.73
C ASP A 166 -38.71 -3.65 -10.90
N GLN A 167 -38.27 -2.56 -11.52
CA GLN A 167 -38.02 -1.28 -10.86
C GLN A 167 -39.27 -0.40 -10.76
N VAL A 168 -40.40 -0.87 -11.31
CA VAL A 168 -41.65 -0.10 -11.41
C VAL A 168 -42.72 -0.70 -10.49
N LYS A 169 -43.05 0.00 -9.40
CA LYS A 169 -44.18 -0.37 -8.54
C LYS A 169 -45.50 0.01 -9.22
N GLY A 170 -46.29 -0.99 -9.60
CA GLY A 170 -47.58 -0.76 -10.27
C GLY A 170 -48.67 -0.21 -9.34
N SER A 171 -49.38 0.83 -9.80
CA SER A 171 -50.49 1.45 -9.06
C SER A 171 -51.88 0.96 -9.49
N GLY A 172 -51.98 0.21 -10.60
CA GLY A 172 -53.24 -0.28 -11.15
C GLY A 172 -53.84 -1.50 -10.40
N PRO A 173 -55.08 -1.91 -10.74
CA PRO A 173 -55.78 -3.00 -10.08
C PRO A 173 -54.96 -4.30 -10.01
N LYS A 174 -54.86 -4.90 -8.82
CA LYS A 174 -53.98 -6.05 -8.51
C LYS A 174 -52.49 -5.76 -8.82
N GLY A 175 -51.96 -4.61 -8.40
CA GLY A 175 -50.53 -4.25 -8.57
C GLY A 175 -50.10 -4.07 -10.04
N ARG A 176 -51.04 -3.73 -10.93
CA ARG A 176 -50.76 -3.66 -12.36
C ARG A 176 -49.93 -2.42 -12.69
N ILE A 177 -48.79 -2.62 -13.35
CA ILE A 177 -47.96 -1.52 -13.86
C ILE A 177 -48.72 -0.79 -14.98
N THR A 178 -48.92 0.51 -14.78
CA THR A 178 -49.58 1.43 -15.71
C THR A 178 -48.56 2.16 -16.59
N ARG A 179 -49.04 2.99 -17.52
CA ARG A 179 -48.16 3.85 -18.35
C ARG A 179 -47.62 5.02 -17.53
N GLU A 180 -48.43 5.45 -16.58
CA GLU A 180 -48.24 6.54 -15.66
C GLU A 180 -47.10 6.17 -14.67
N ASP A 181 -47.12 4.96 -14.11
CA ASP A 181 -46.05 4.44 -13.25
C ASP A 181 -44.68 4.47 -13.97
N LEU A 182 -44.63 3.91 -15.18
CA LEU A 182 -43.41 3.84 -16.01
C LEU A 182 -42.87 5.24 -16.34
N SER A 183 -43.75 6.16 -16.79
CA SER A 183 -43.35 7.54 -17.09
C SER A 183 -42.93 8.32 -15.84
N SER A 184 -43.49 8.01 -14.66
CA SER A 184 -43.08 8.62 -13.39
C SER A 184 -41.66 8.20 -12.96
N LEU A 185 -41.25 6.96 -13.26
CA LEU A 185 -39.88 6.49 -13.04
C LEU A 185 -38.92 7.21 -13.99
N VAL A 186 -39.18 7.16 -15.31
CA VAL A 186 -38.36 7.85 -16.33
C VAL A 186 -38.17 9.33 -15.99
N LYS A 187 -39.24 10.02 -15.60
CA LYS A 187 -39.18 11.44 -15.21
C LYS A 187 -38.32 11.68 -13.97
N ARG A 188 -38.29 10.76 -13.00
CA ARG A 188 -37.46 10.82 -11.78
C ARG A 188 -35.98 10.56 -12.06
N THR A 189 -35.68 9.62 -12.96
CA THR A 189 -34.32 9.34 -13.44
C THR A 189 -33.78 10.54 -14.23
N MET A 190 -34.59 11.10 -15.13
CA MET A 190 -34.26 12.30 -15.90
C MET A 190 -34.14 13.57 -15.03
N SER A 191 -34.85 13.66 -13.91
CA SER A 191 -34.75 14.79 -12.97
C SER A 191 -33.66 14.62 -11.90
N GLY A 192 -32.73 13.67 -12.06
CA GLY A 192 -31.57 13.49 -11.17
C GLY A 192 -31.91 13.12 -9.71
N ALA A 193 -33.11 12.61 -9.45
CA ALA A 193 -33.65 12.41 -8.10
C ALA A 193 -33.62 10.94 -7.64
N SER A 194 -32.65 10.16 -8.12
CA SER A 194 -32.34 8.80 -7.66
C SER A 194 -30.86 8.53 -7.91
N GLY A 195 -30.27 7.65 -7.10
CA GLY A 195 -28.81 7.58 -6.91
C GLY A 195 -27.99 7.42 -8.19
N SER A 196 -26.81 8.04 -8.19
CA SER A 196 -25.80 7.91 -9.25
C SER A 196 -25.53 6.44 -9.57
N ALA A 197 -25.88 6.00 -10.78
CA ALA A 197 -25.48 4.70 -11.29
C ALA A 197 -23.94 4.61 -11.26
N LYS A 198 -23.40 3.61 -10.54
CA LYS A 198 -21.95 3.43 -10.40
C LYS A 198 -21.35 2.87 -11.70
N LEU A 199 -21.15 3.75 -12.67
CA LEU A 199 -20.32 3.51 -13.87
C LEU A 199 -18.84 3.81 -13.58
N ALA A 200 -18.36 3.17 -12.53
CA ALA A 200 -16.96 2.96 -12.17
C ALA A 200 -16.95 1.68 -11.31
N GLY A 201 -15.96 0.81 -11.49
CA GLY A 201 -15.87 -0.44 -10.72
C GLY A 201 -15.80 -0.13 -9.22
N ASP A 202 -16.88 -0.43 -8.51
CA ASP A 202 -16.99 -0.14 -7.08
C ASP A 202 -16.11 -1.15 -6.32
N PHE A 203 -14.92 -0.71 -5.89
CA PHE A 203 -13.98 -1.56 -5.15
C PHE A 203 -14.48 -1.79 -3.71
N THR A 204 -15.57 -2.54 -3.59
CA THR A 204 -16.08 -3.02 -2.32
C THR A 204 -15.19 -4.16 -1.83
N LEU A 205 -14.24 -3.83 -0.96
CA LEU A 205 -13.56 -4.85 -0.16
C LEU A 205 -14.62 -5.74 0.52
N PRO A 206 -14.48 -7.08 0.49
CA PRO A 206 -15.39 -7.96 1.20
C PRO A 206 -15.35 -7.63 2.70
N PRO A 207 -16.48 -7.71 3.41
CA PRO A 207 -16.55 -7.36 4.83
C PRO A 207 -15.62 -8.29 5.63
N ILE A 208 -14.86 -7.71 6.57
CA ILE A 208 -14.00 -8.47 7.48
C ILE A 208 -14.89 -9.45 8.28
N PRO A 209 -14.62 -10.77 8.27
CA PRO A 209 -15.46 -11.74 8.95
C PRO A 209 -15.54 -11.50 10.46
N SER A 210 -16.75 -11.44 11.01
CA SER A 210 -17.01 -11.33 12.44
C SER A 210 -17.11 -12.71 13.10
N ALA A 211 -16.16 -13.06 13.97
CA ALA A 211 -16.24 -14.26 14.80
C ALA A 211 -17.15 -14.05 16.02
N ASN A 212 -17.82 -15.12 16.49
CA ASN A 212 -18.46 -15.10 17.80
C ASN A 212 -17.42 -15.40 18.90
N TYR A 213 -16.85 -14.36 19.49
CA TYR A 213 -15.81 -14.48 20.51
C TYR A 213 -16.28 -15.22 21.78
N SER A 214 -17.57 -15.18 22.12
CA SER A 214 -18.12 -15.90 23.30
C SER A 214 -18.06 -17.43 23.18
N ALA A 215 -17.81 -17.96 21.98
CA ALA A 215 -17.57 -19.40 21.79
C ALA A 215 -16.20 -19.86 22.33
N PHE A 216 -15.31 -18.94 22.69
CA PHE A 216 -13.94 -19.21 23.12
C PHE A 216 -13.63 -18.80 24.57
N GLY A 217 -14.56 -18.14 25.26
CA GLY A 217 -14.39 -17.71 26.66
C GLY A 217 -15.36 -16.59 27.07
N GLU A 218 -15.19 -16.09 28.28
CA GLU A 218 -15.85 -14.86 28.73
C GLU A 218 -15.31 -13.64 27.94
N ILE A 219 -16.18 -12.65 27.68
CA ILE A 219 -15.85 -11.47 26.88
C ILE A 219 -16.36 -10.19 27.55
N ASP A 220 -15.47 -9.20 27.66
CA ASP A 220 -15.83 -7.82 27.98
C ASP A 220 -16.02 -7.02 26.69
N THR A 221 -16.91 -6.01 26.71
CA THR A 221 -17.18 -5.15 25.54
C THR A 221 -17.27 -3.69 25.98
N GLU A 222 -16.28 -2.89 25.58
CA GLU A 222 -16.24 -1.45 25.83
C GLU A 222 -16.68 -0.64 24.61
N GLU A 223 -17.36 0.49 24.83
CA GLU A 223 -17.72 1.40 23.75
C GLU A 223 -16.53 2.34 23.41
N LEU A 224 -16.20 2.47 22.12
CA LEU A 224 -15.12 3.38 21.70
C LEU A 224 -15.38 4.83 22.13
N SER A 225 -14.32 5.49 22.63
CA SER A 225 -14.35 6.91 23.00
C SER A 225 -14.77 7.80 21.84
N ARG A 226 -15.31 8.99 22.16
CA ARG A 226 -15.73 9.97 21.14
C ARG A 226 -14.59 10.37 20.21
N ILE A 227 -13.35 10.45 20.72
CA ILE A 227 -12.17 10.76 19.91
C ILE A 227 -11.83 9.59 18.98
N LYS A 228 -11.78 8.34 19.46
CA LYS A 228 -11.52 7.15 18.62
C LYS A 228 -12.56 6.97 17.51
N LYS A 229 -13.84 7.22 17.80
CA LYS A 229 -14.94 7.21 16.80
C LYS A 229 -14.78 8.23 15.67
N ILE A 230 -14.09 9.35 15.91
CA ILE A 230 -13.86 10.41 14.92
C ILE A 230 -12.52 10.20 14.20
N SER A 231 -11.45 9.85 14.94
CA SER A 231 -10.10 9.70 14.38
C SER A 231 -9.94 8.42 13.56
N GLY A 232 -10.60 7.32 13.92
CA GLY A 232 -10.55 6.06 13.17
C GLY A 232 -10.93 6.22 11.69
N PRO A 233 -12.13 6.72 11.36
CA PRO A 233 -12.53 6.98 9.98
C PRO A 233 -11.64 7.99 9.23
N HIS A 234 -11.12 9.02 9.93
CA HIS A 234 -10.18 9.98 9.34
C HIS A 234 -8.84 9.33 8.97
N LEU A 235 -8.24 8.56 9.89
CA LEU A 235 -6.99 7.84 9.65
C LEU A 235 -7.14 6.76 8.58
N HIS A 236 -8.25 6.00 8.59
CA HIS A 236 -8.55 5.02 7.54
C HIS A 236 -8.67 5.66 6.16
N ARG A 237 -9.43 6.76 6.04
CA ARG A 237 -9.54 7.54 4.78
C ARG A 237 -8.17 8.03 4.30
N ASN A 238 -7.32 8.51 5.21
CA ASN A 238 -5.99 8.97 4.84
C ASN A 238 -5.08 7.80 4.41
N TRP A 239 -5.17 6.64 5.07
CA TRP A 239 -4.44 5.42 4.72
C TRP A 239 -4.78 4.89 3.33
N ILE A 240 -6.07 4.79 2.98
CA ILE A 240 -6.50 4.32 1.65
C ILE A 240 -6.39 5.40 0.55
N GLY A 241 -6.44 6.68 0.93
CA GLY A 241 -6.51 7.83 0.01
C GLY A 241 -5.17 8.51 -0.29
N ILE A 242 -4.07 8.06 0.33
CA ILE A 242 -2.72 8.60 0.14
C ILE A 242 -1.74 7.45 -0.12
N PRO A 243 -1.02 7.45 -1.25
CA PRO A 243 0.14 6.57 -1.46
C PRO A 243 1.28 6.95 -0.50
N HIS A 244 1.30 6.32 0.67
CA HIS A 244 2.32 6.53 1.69
C HIS A 244 3.64 5.84 1.31
N VAL A 245 4.75 6.58 1.38
CA VAL A 245 6.10 6.01 1.48
C VAL A 245 6.76 6.56 2.74
N THR A 246 7.57 5.74 3.43
CA THR A 246 8.30 6.13 4.65
C THR A 246 9.80 6.02 4.44
N GLN A 247 10.51 7.14 4.60
CA GLN A 247 11.97 7.15 4.68
C GLN A 247 12.41 7.13 6.14
N PHE A 248 13.30 6.20 6.50
CA PHE A 248 13.89 6.12 7.84
C PHE A 248 15.22 6.90 7.89
N GLY A 249 15.51 7.51 9.03
CA GLY A 249 16.70 8.33 9.24
C GLY A 249 17.20 8.25 10.67
N ASN A 250 18.47 8.63 10.87
CA ASN A 250 19.09 8.76 12.18
C ASN A 250 19.81 10.10 12.23
N ALA A 251 19.79 10.76 13.39
CA ALA A 251 20.67 11.89 13.70
C ALA A 251 21.50 11.56 14.94
N ASP A 252 22.78 11.91 14.96
CA ASP A 252 23.49 12.02 16.25
C ASP A 252 22.89 13.20 17.03
N ILE A 253 22.60 13.03 18.31
CA ILE A 253 22.13 14.08 19.22
C ILE A 253 22.98 14.17 20.49
N THR A 254 24.21 13.63 20.47
CA THR A 254 25.13 13.64 21.62
C THR A 254 25.39 15.07 22.11
N GLU A 255 25.84 15.94 21.22
CA GLU A 255 26.14 17.35 21.48
C GLU A 255 24.85 18.16 21.75
N LEU A 256 23.75 17.83 21.05
CA LEU A 256 22.44 18.44 21.27
C LEU A 256 21.90 18.17 22.67
N GLU A 257 21.97 16.94 23.15
CA GLU A 257 21.48 16.54 24.48
C GLU A 257 22.38 17.06 25.60
N ALA A 258 23.68 17.24 25.35
CA ALA A 258 24.60 17.93 26.25
C ALA A 258 24.18 19.42 26.41
N PHE A 259 24.13 20.16 25.30
CA PHE A 259 23.71 21.56 25.30
C PHE A 259 22.30 21.76 25.89
N ARG A 260 21.36 20.84 25.61
CA ARG A 260 20.03 20.88 26.21
C ARG A 260 20.08 20.73 27.73
N LYS A 261 20.95 19.88 28.29
CA LYS A 261 21.09 19.74 29.75
C LYS A 261 21.64 21.03 30.37
N GLU A 262 22.70 21.59 29.79
CA GLU A 262 23.32 22.85 30.20
C GLU A 262 22.30 24.00 30.21
N LEU A 263 21.59 24.22 29.10
CA LEU A 263 20.54 25.25 28.99
C LEU A 263 19.39 25.05 29.99
N ASN A 264 19.08 23.81 30.39
CA ASN A 264 18.08 23.53 31.44
C ASN A 264 18.61 23.80 32.87
N ILE A 265 19.93 23.87 33.07
CA ILE A 265 20.55 24.26 34.34
C ILE A 265 20.62 25.80 34.41
N GLU A 266 21.01 26.47 33.33
CA GLU A 266 21.03 27.94 33.23
C GLU A 266 19.65 28.57 33.46
N LEU A 267 18.60 27.99 32.86
CA LEU A 267 17.22 28.48 32.95
C LEU A 267 16.49 28.05 34.24
N ALA A 268 17.22 27.83 35.34
CA ALA A 268 16.69 27.38 36.63
C ALA A 268 15.47 28.22 37.08
N GLY A 269 14.31 27.57 37.19
CA GLY A 269 13.02 28.19 37.51
C GLY A 269 12.03 28.26 36.33
N SER A 270 12.47 28.06 35.09
CA SER A 270 11.60 27.96 33.91
C SER A 270 11.05 26.54 33.66
N LYS A 271 9.99 26.41 32.85
CA LYS A 271 9.53 25.10 32.34
C LYS A 271 10.68 24.46 31.52
N LYS A 272 11.01 23.20 31.83
CA LYS A 272 12.11 22.45 31.19
C LYS A 272 11.95 22.35 29.66
N ILE A 273 13.04 22.53 28.93
CA ILE A 273 13.08 22.43 27.46
C ILE A 273 13.29 20.97 27.06
N SER A 274 12.33 20.44 26.28
CA SER A 274 12.35 19.11 25.66
C SER A 274 13.23 19.08 24.39
N PRO A 275 13.90 17.95 24.05
CA PRO A 275 14.59 17.78 22.76
C PRO A 275 13.70 18.10 21.55
N LEU A 276 12.39 17.83 21.68
CA LEU A 276 11.39 18.08 20.63
C LEU A 276 11.35 19.56 20.17
N ILE A 277 11.73 20.52 21.01
CA ILE A 277 11.76 21.95 20.61
C ILE A 277 12.86 22.22 19.58
N PHE A 278 14.00 21.55 19.69
CA PHE A 278 15.11 21.66 18.74
C PHE A 278 14.77 20.92 17.44
N ILE A 279 14.13 19.75 17.54
CA ILE A 279 13.65 18.99 16.38
C ILE A 279 12.57 19.78 15.62
N ILE A 280 11.64 20.46 16.31
CA ILE A 280 10.70 21.41 15.69
C ILE A 280 11.45 22.50 14.94
N LYS A 281 12.52 23.08 15.51
CA LYS A 281 13.30 24.12 14.83
C LYS A 281 14.09 23.62 13.62
N ALA A 282 14.72 22.45 13.70
CA ALA A 282 15.38 21.82 12.56
C ALA A 282 14.37 21.46 11.45
N THR A 283 13.20 20.93 11.82
CA THR A 283 12.08 20.64 10.90
C THR A 283 11.59 21.92 10.21
N VAL A 284 11.41 23.02 10.96
CA VAL A 284 11.00 24.33 10.42
C VAL A 284 12.00 24.90 9.40
N GLN A 285 13.31 24.79 9.64
CA GLN A 285 14.30 25.21 8.63
C GLN A 285 14.32 24.26 7.42
N THR A 286 14.21 22.94 7.65
CA THR A 286 14.10 21.95 6.57
C THR A 286 12.88 22.22 5.67
N LEU A 287 11.72 22.56 6.25
CA LEU A 287 10.50 22.91 5.51
C LEU A 287 10.62 24.21 4.69
N LYS A 288 11.57 25.11 5.00
CA LYS A 288 11.90 26.26 4.12
C LYS A 288 12.76 25.84 2.94
N ALA A 289 13.74 24.95 3.17
CA ALA A 289 14.60 24.41 2.12
C ALA A 289 13.86 23.44 1.17
N PHE A 290 12.83 22.77 1.68
CA PHE A 290 12.01 21.80 0.95
C PHE A 290 10.50 22.19 1.03
N PRO A 291 10.08 23.28 0.36
CA PRO A 291 8.73 23.86 0.52
C PRO A 291 7.58 22.95 0.07
N ASP A 292 7.87 21.93 -0.73
CA ASP A 292 6.90 20.93 -1.19
C ASP A 292 6.40 20.03 -0.05
N PHE A 293 7.19 19.86 1.01
CA PHE A 293 6.76 19.18 2.24
C PHE A 293 5.87 20.08 3.11
N ASN A 294 5.92 21.40 2.92
CA ASN A 294 5.02 22.38 3.52
C ASN A 294 3.86 22.74 2.56
N SER A 295 3.31 21.74 1.87
CA SER A 295 2.26 21.91 0.86
C SER A 295 0.98 21.10 1.16
N SER A 296 -0.02 21.20 0.28
CA SER A 296 -1.21 20.35 0.23
C SER A 296 -1.51 20.03 -1.23
N LEU A 297 -1.91 18.79 -1.52
CA LEU A 297 -2.51 18.46 -2.82
C LEU A 297 -3.90 19.11 -2.90
N GLY A 298 -4.17 19.86 -3.97
CA GLY A 298 -5.46 20.50 -4.22
C GLY A 298 -6.57 19.48 -4.46
N ALA A 299 -7.82 19.86 -4.21
CA ALA A 299 -8.98 18.95 -4.22
C ALA A 299 -9.26 18.23 -5.57
N ASN A 300 -8.63 18.68 -6.66
CA ASN A 300 -8.71 18.06 -7.99
C ASN A 300 -7.53 17.12 -8.31
N GLY A 301 -6.58 16.93 -7.39
CA GLY A 301 -5.37 16.13 -7.58
C GLY A 301 -4.32 16.72 -8.53
N LYS A 302 -4.50 17.95 -9.03
CA LYS A 302 -3.73 18.53 -10.16
C LYS A 302 -2.94 19.80 -9.80
N GLN A 303 -2.93 20.21 -8.53
CA GLN A 303 -2.29 21.45 -8.07
C GLN A 303 -1.63 21.25 -6.71
N ILE A 304 -0.44 21.82 -6.49
CA ILE A 304 0.28 21.78 -5.21
C ILE A 304 0.17 23.16 -4.54
N ILE A 305 -0.54 23.21 -3.41
CA ILE A 305 -0.76 24.42 -2.61
C ILE A 305 0.36 24.54 -1.57
N ARG A 306 1.49 25.13 -1.96
CA ARG A 306 2.60 25.46 -1.04
C ARG A 306 2.18 26.60 -0.10
N LYS A 307 2.49 26.49 1.20
CA LYS A 307 2.20 27.54 2.19
C LYS A 307 3.48 28.29 2.57
N SER A 308 3.41 29.62 2.67
CA SER A 308 4.53 30.45 3.14
C SER A 308 4.68 30.47 4.68
N TYR A 309 3.59 30.17 5.39
CA TYR A 309 3.57 29.98 6.84
C TYR A 309 3.86 28.52 7.18
N ILE A 310 4.51 28.27 8.33
CA ILE A 310 4.82 26.92 8.81
C ILE A 310 4.11 26.70 10.15
N ASN A 311 3.07 25.85 10.14
CA ASN A 311 2.25 25.52 11.30
C ASN A 311 2.47 24.05 11.67
N ILE A 312 3.15 23.80 12.78
CA ILE A 312 3.55 22.44 13.16
C ILE A 312 2.46 21.82 14.05
N GLY A 313 1.77 20.82 13.51
CA GLY A 313 0.96 19.90 14.34
C GLY A 313 1.88 19.06 15.21
N VAL A 314 1.54 18.87 16.49
CA VAL A 314 2.26 17.93 17.37
C VAL A 314 1.26 16.92 17.92
N ALA A 315 1.45 15.65 17.61
CA ALA A 315 0.58 14.60 18.09
C ALA A 315 0.83 14.35 19.59
N VAL A 316 -0.21 14.51 20.40
CA VAL A 316 -0.20 14.35 21.85
C VAL A 316 -1.11 13.18 22.22
N ASP A 317 -0.51 12.20 22.87
CA ASP A 317 -1.23 11.09 23.48
C ASP A 317 -2.02 11.55 24.73
N THR A 318 -3.27 11.08 24.83
CA THR A 318 -4.21 11.39 25.91
C THR A 318 -5.09 10.16 26.21
N PRO A 319 -5.67 10.02 27.41
CA PRO A 319 -6.49 8.85 27.77
C PRO A 319 -7.65 8.57 26.81
N GLU A 320 -8.27 9.61 26.26
CA GLU A 320 -9.38 9.51 25.31
C GLU A 320 -8.92 9.12 23.89
N GLY A 321 -7.64 9.25 23.57
CA GLY A 321 -7.03 9.02 22.26
C GLY A 321 -6.10 10.14 21.80
N LEU A 322 -5.60 10.02 20.58
CA LEU A 322 -4.63 10.95 20.00
C LEU A 322 -5.28 12.28 19.60
N LEU A 323 -4.68 13.40 20.01
CA LEU A 323 -5.02 14.76 19.58
C LEU A 323 -3.82 15.42 18.91
N VAL A 324 -4.06 16.36 17.98
CA VAL A 324 -2.99 17.09 17.26
C VAL A 324 -3.18 18.61 17.39
N PRO A 325 -2.80 19.22 18.54
CA PRO A 325 -2.66 20.68 18.63
C PRO A 325 -1.62 21.22 17.64
N VAL A 326 -1.85 22.44 17.14
CA VAL A 326 -1.06 23.10 16.08
C VAL A 326 -0.35 24.34 16.61
N ILE A 327 0.98 24.33 16.56
CA ILE A 327 1.83 25.49 16.80
C ILE A 327 1.86 26.35 15.53
N LYS A 328 1.02 27.38 15.50
CA LYS A 328 0.95 28.35 14.39
C LYS A 328 2.20 29.24 14.36
N ASN A 329 2.68 29.56 13.16
CA ASN A 329 3.86 30.37 12.87
C ASN A 329 5.13 29.90 13.64
N ALA A 330 5.45 28.62 13.53
CA ALA A 330 6.66 28.02 14.14
C ALA A 330 7.97 28.55 13.51
N ASN A 331 7.88 29.10 12.29
CA ASN A 331 8.93 29.85 11.61
C ASN A 331 9.31 31.15 12.33
N GLU A 332 8.36 31.85 12.97
CA GLU A 332 8.59 33.11 13.70
C GLU A 332 8.88 32.89 15.20
N THR A 333 8.26 31.89 15.82
CA THR A 333 8.35 31.62 17.27
C THR A 333 9.77 31.23 17.71
N ASN A 334 10.33 31.81 18.78
CA ASN A 334 11.68 31.44 19.29
C ASN A 334 11.67 30.15 20.15
N ILE A 335 12.85 29.60 20.52
CA ILE A 335 12.97 28.34 21.28
C ILE A 335 12.24 28.38 22.63
N LEU A 336 12.39 29.45 23.42
CA LEU A 336 11.76 29.57 24.75
C LEU A 336 10.25 29.72 24.65
N GLU A 337 9.77 30.41 23.61
CA GLU A 337 8.36 30.59 23.33
C GLU A 337 7.72 29.31 22.75
N LEU A 338 8.42 28.56 21.88
CA LEU A 338 8.03 27.22 21.44
C LEU A 338 7.89 26.27 22.62
N ALA A 339 8.85 26.28 23.56
CA ALA A 339 8.79 25.47 24.78
C ALA A 339 7.56 25.81 25.64
N LYS A 340 7.24 27.10 25.79
CA LYS A 340 6.03 27.56 26.50
C LYS A 340 4.74 27.14 25.78
N LYS A 341 4.62 27.42 24.47
CA LYS A 341 3.45 27.06 23.64
C LYS A 341 3.19 25.55 23.64
N LEU A 342 4.21 24.74 23.37
CA LEU A 342 4.06 23.27 23.34
C LEU A 342 3.67 22.71 24.70
N ALA A 343 4.27 23.20 25.80
CA ALA A 343 3.95 22.73 27.14
C ALA A 343 2.53 23.10 27.58
N ASP A 344 2.00 24.25 27.16
CA ASP A 344 0.61 24.64 27.38
C ASP A 344 -0.36 23.79 26.54
N LEU A 345 -0.16 23.72 25.21
CA LEU A 345 -0.99 22.93 24.32
C LEU A 345 -1.02 21.43 24.69
N SER A 346 0.11 20.85 25.07
CA SER A 346 0.19 19.44 25.49
C SER A 346 -0.51 19.19 26.83
N GLN A 347 -0.51 20.16 27.74
CA GLN A 347 -1.24 20.08 28.99
C GLN A 347 -2.75 20.16 28.72
N ARG A 348 -3.20 21.17 27.95
CA ARG A 348 -4.61 21.35 27.62
C ARG A 348 -5.18 20.25 26.72
N ALA A 349 -4.35 19.58 25.91
CA ALA A 349 -4.74 18.35 25.21
C ALA A 349 -5.17 17.25 26.19
N ARG A 350 -4.32 16.93 27.16
CA ARG A 350 -4.57 15.88 28.16
C ARG A 350 -5.69 16.23 29.14
N GLU A 351 -5.90 17.52 29.40
CA GLU A 351 -7.01 18.02 30.22
C GLU A 351 -8.34 18.15 29.44
N GLY A 352 -8.38 17.86 28.13
CA GLY A 352 -9.58 18.00 27.29
C GLY A 352 -10.02 19.45 26.99
N LYS A 353 -9.08 20.41 27.12
CA LYS A 353 -9.31 21.87 27.05
C LYS A 353 -8.72 22.54 25.80
N LEU A 354 -8.50 21.79 24.72
CA LEU A 354 -8.18 22.37 23.41
C LEU A 354 -9.44 22.87 22.70
N LYS A 355 -9.32 23.99 21.99
CA LYS A 355 -10.35 24.50 21.07
C LYS A 355 -10.16 23.94 19.67
N ALA A 356 -11.23 23.93 18.87
CA ALA A 356 -11.19 23.44 17.49
C ALA A 356 -10.24 24.24 16.58
N ASP A 357 -10.07 25.55 16.83
CA ASP A 357 -9.12 26.39 16.10
C ASP A 357 -7.66 26.09 16.46
N GLU A 358 -7.40 25.43 17.59
CA GLU A 358 -6.05 25.01 18.01
C GLU A 358 -5.65 23.65 17.43
N MET A 359 -6.59 22.89 16.87
CA MET A 359 -6.38 21.57 16.24
C MET A 359 -6.52 21.63 14.71
N SER A 360 -6.40 22.82 14.12
CA SER A 360 -6.62 23.06 12.69
C SER A 360 -5.63 24.09 12.11
N GLY A 361 -5.47 24.05 10.79
CA GLY A 361 -4.51 24.89 10.06
C GLY A 361 -3.05 24.40 10.12
N GLY A 362 -2.81 23.14 10.50
CA GLY A 362 -1.50 22.49 10.37
C GLY A 362 -1.02 22.45 8.92
N THR A 363 0.30 22.54 8.72
CA THR A 363 0.95 22.37 7.43
C THR A 363 1.89 21.17 7.38
N PHE A 364 2.32 20.67 8.54
CA PHE A 364 3.16 19.49 8.73
C PHE A 364 3.02 19.00 10.19
N THR A 365 2.83 17.69 10.40
CA THR A 365 2.70 17.09 11.74
C THR A 365 4.00 16.43 12.20
N ILE A 366 4.26 16.49 13.50
CA ILE A 366 5.28 15.68 14.20
C ILE A 366 4.58 14.77 15.22
N SER A 367 4.80 13.45 15.11
CA SER A 367 4.39 12.46 16.10
C SER A 367 5.62 11.95 16.85
N SER A 368 5.60 11.95 18.18
CA SER A 368 6.76 11.59 19.00
C SER A 368 6.44 10.48 19.99
N LEU A 369 7.00 9.29 19.73
CA LEU A 369 6.93 8.11 20.59
C LEU A 369 8.18 7.95 21.46
N GLY A 370 9.15 8.88 21.38
CA GLY A 370 10.43 8.76 22.09
C GLY A 370 10.35 8.73 23.62
N GLY A 371 9.22 9.13 24.22
CA GLY A 371 8.93 8.95 25.64
C GLY A 371 8.38 7.56 26.01
N ILE A 372 8.04 6.73 25.02
CA ILE A 372 7.48 5.38 25.17
C ILE A 372 8.55 4.35 24.77
N GLY A 373 8.98 4.36 23.50
CA GLY A 373 9.94 3.38 22.98
C GLY A 373 9.91 3.22 21.46
N GLY A 374 10.39 2.06 20.99
CA GLY A 374 10.48 1.71 19.57
C GLY A 374 11.65 2.39 18.84
N THR A 375 12.19 1.70 17.82
CA THR A 375 13.30 2.21 17.00
C THR A 375 12.82 2.99 15.78
N TYR A 376 11.77 2.55 15.09
CA TYR A 376 11.10 3.29 14.01
C TYR A 376 9.61 2.96 14.00
N PHE A 377 8.81 3.76 13.30
CA PHE A 377 7.41 3.47 13.00
C PHE A 377 6.97 4.23 11.74
N THR A 378 5.93 3.76 11.05
CA THR A 378 5.30 4.48 9.93
C THR A 378 4.11 5.29 10.46
N PRO A 379 4.26 6.61 10.70
CA PRO A 379 3.11 7.49 10.97
C PRO A 379 2.22 7.64 9.72
N ILE A 380 0.90 7.68 9.93
CA ILE A 380 -0.10 7.98 8.89
C ILE A 380 -0.22 9.51 8.75
N ILE A 381 -0.21 10.02 7.52
CA ILE A 381 -0.28 11.48 7.25
C ILE A 381 -1.63 12.06 7.68
N ASN A 382 -1.59 13.25 8.25
CA ASN A 382 -2.76 14.01 8.67
C ASN A 382 -3.28 14.90 7.52
N ALA A 383 -4.07 14.33 6.61
CA ALA A 383 -4.62 15.07 5.47
C ALA A 383 -5.37 16.34 5.93
N PRO A 384 -5.16 17.52 5.31
CA PRO A 384 -4.58 17.72 3.97
C PRO A 384 -3.07 18.00 3.94
N GLU A 385 -2.32 17.71 5.01
CA GLU A 385 -0.85 17.73 4.97
C GLU A 385 -0.32 16.63 4.01
N VAL A 386 0.90 16.79 3.51
CA VAL A 386 1.54 15.84 2.56
C VAL A 386 2.68 15.04 3.17
N ALA A 387 3.05 15.32 4.42
CA ALA A 387 4.12 14.62 5.13
C ALA A 387 3.93 14.71 6.66
N ILE A 388 4.50 13.73 7.38
CA ILE A 388 4.51 13.65 8.85
C ILE A 388 5.83 13.03 9.34
N LEU A 389 6.42 13.64 10.37
CA LEU A 389 7.66 13.16 11.01
C LEU A 389 7.32 12.32 12.25
N GLY A 390 7.72 11.05 12.24
CA GLY A 390 7.74 10.18 13.41
C GLY A 390 9.09 10.24 14.13
N ILE A 391 9.09 10.47 15.44
CA ILE A 391 10.30 10.51 16.27
C ILE A 391 10.25 9.35 17.27
N SER A 392 11.29 8.53 17.27
CA SER A 392 11.42 7.34 18.12
C SER A 392 12.34 7.61 19.33
N ARG A 393 12.57 6.59 20.17
CA ARG A 393 13.41 6.72 21.36
C ARG A 393 14.90 6.77 20.96
N SER A 394 15.64 7.72 21.51
CA SER A 394 17.09 7.81 21.32
C SER A 394 17.84 6.76 22.14
N GLU A 395 18.98 6.33 21.63
CA GLU A 395 19.73 5.15 22.09
C GLU A 395 21.24 5.37 21.90
N MET A 396 22.05 4.92 22.86
CA MET A 396 23.52 4.95 22.71
C MET A 396 23.96 3.84 21.76
N LYS A 397 24.65 4.20 20.66
CA LYS A 397 25.13 3.26 19.64
C LYS A 397 26.62 3.44 19.37
N PRO A 398 27.37 2.35 19.10
CA PRO A 398 28.72 2.45 18.55
C PRO A 398 28.63 2.93 17.09
N VAL A 399 29.15 4.12 16.80
CA VAL A 399 29.20 4.70 15.45
C VAL A 399 30.64 4.73 14.98
N TRP A 400 30.91 4.14 13.81
CA TRP A 400 32.26 4.16 13.22
C TRP A 400 32.60 5.55 12.71
N ASN A 401 33.63 6.18 13.27
CA ASN A 401 34.08 7.53 12.92
C ASN A 401 35.09 7.57 11.75
N GLY A 402 35.40 6.42 11.15
CA GLY A 402 36.46 6.23 10.15
C GLY A 402 37.73 5.59 10.70
N SER A 403 37.93 5.58 12.02
CA SER A 403 39.13 5.04 12.69
C SER A 403 38.85 4.23 13.97
N ALA A 404 37.76 4.55 14.68
CA ALA A 404 37.31 3.88 15.89
C ALA A 404 35.77 3.92 15.98
N PHE A 405 35.20 3.22 16.97
CA PHE A 405 33.79 3.32 17.33
C PHE A 405 33.59 4.33 18.47
N ASP A 406 32.91 5.44 18.19
CA ASP A 406 32.45 6.38 19.20
C ASP A 406 31.11 5.91 19.79
N ALA A 407 30.90 6.07 21.09
CA ALA A 407 29.57 5.90 21.69
C ALA A 407 28.73 7.18 21.48
N ARG A 408 27.80 7.16 20.52
CA ARG A 408 26.94 8.30 20.16
C ARG A 408 25.49 8.09 20.59
N LEU A 409 24.84 9.15 21.09
CA LEU A 409 23.40 9.14 21.35
C LEU A 409 22.65 9.38 20.04
N VAL A 410 22.22 8.30 19.39
CA VAL A 410 21.52 8.36 18.11
C VAL A 410 20.02 8.54 18.34
N LEU A 411 19.40 9.47 17.60
CA LEU A 411 17.95 9.65 17.50
C LEU A 411 17.43 9.07 16.17
N PRO A 412 16.71 7.95 16.21
CA PRO A 412 15.97 7.44 15.06
C PRO A 412 14.72 8.28 14.77
N PHE A 413 14.42 8.49 13.48
CA PHE A 413 13.21 9.13 13.01
C PHE A 413 12.72 8.53 11.68
N SER A 414 11.46 8.81 11.35
CA SER A 414 10.75 8.30 10.18
C SER A 414 10.00 9.45 9.50
N LEU A 415 10.07 9.57 8.18
CA LEU A 415 9.34 10.58 7.41
C LEU A 415 8.38 9.87 6.47
N SER A 416 7.09 9.89 6.78
CA SER A 416 6.05 9.44 5.86
C SER A 416 5.60 10.59 4.98
N TYR A 417 5.45 10.37 3.67
CA TYR A 417 5.03 11.38 2.71
C TYR A 417 4.09 10.83 1.62
N ASP A 418 3.30 11.74 1.04
CA ASP A 418 2.40 11.47 -0.09
C ASP A 418 3.22 11.41 -1.39
N HIS A 419 3.36 10.21 -1.95
CA HIS A 419 4.23 9.99 -3.10
C HIS A 419 3.74 10.69 -4.39
N ARG A 420 2.49 11.20 -4.40
CA ARG A 420 1.96 12.03 -5.51
C ARG A 420 2.53 13.46 -5.53
N VAL A 421 3.13 13.90 -4.42
CA VAL A 421 3.68 15.24 -4.22
C VAL A 421 5.19 15.20 -4.03
N ILE A 422 5.71 14.16 -3.38
CA ILE A 422 7.12 14.03 -2.99
C ILE A 422 7.69 12.74 -3.59
N ASP A 423 8.79 12.83 -4.32
CA ASP A 423 9.53 11.67 -4.83
C ASP A 423 10.52 11.11 -3.79
N GLY A 424 10.97 9.86 -3.99
CA GLY A 424 11.87 9.18 -3.05
C GLY A 424 13.26 9.82 -2.89
N ALA A 425 13.79 10.48 -3.93
CA ALA A 425 15.05 11.21 -3.82
C ALA A 425 14.86 12.52 -3.05
N SER A 426 13.74 13.21 -3.22
CA SER A 426 13.37 14.38 -2.40
C SER A 426 13.10 13.99 -0.95
N GLY A 427 12.45 12.85 -0.68
CA GLY A 427 12.32 12.24 0.65
C GLY A 427 13.68 12.00 1.31
N ALA A 428 14.61 11.34 0.60
CA ALA A 428 15.95 11.08 1.09
C ALA A 428 16.79 12.35 1.31
N ARG A 429 16.64 13.38 0.45
CA ARG A 429 17.28 14.70 0.65
C ARG A 429 16.74 15.41 1.88
N PHE A 430 15.42 15.37 2.11
CA PHE A 430 14.79 15.96 3.31
C PHE A 430 15.30 15.30 4.58
N THR A 431 15.29 13.95 4.67
CA THR A 431 15.77 13.25 5.87
C THR A 431 17.26 13.47 6.11
N SER A 432 18.09 13.47 5.06
CA SER A 432 19.51 13.78 5.16
C SER A 432 19.77 15.21 5.65
N HIS A 433 19.01 16.20 5.14
CA HIS A 433 19.14 17.58 5.58
C HIS A 433 18.67 17.77 7.03
N LEU A 434 17.51 17.21 7.39
CA LEU A 434 16.98 17.24 8.75
C LEU A 434 17.96 16.61 9.76
N SER A 435 18.56 15.46 9.40
CA SER A 435 19.61 14.83 10.21
C SER A 435 20.77 15.78 10.47
N ASN A 436 21.33 16.37 9.40
CA ASN A 436 22.46 17.31 9.51
C ASN A 436 22.13 18.56 10.35
N LEU A 437 20.89 19.04 10.32
CA LEU A 437 20.44 20.18 11.15
C LEU A 437 20.22 19.78 12.62
N ILE A 438 19.74 18.56 12.89
CA ILE A 438 19.55 18.05 14.27
C ILE A 438 20.91 17.79 14.93
N SER A 439 21.86 17.20 14.21
CA SER A 439 23.21 16.89 14.72
C SER A 439 24.11 18.12 14.88
N ASP A 440 23.87 19.20 14.13
CA ASP A 440 24.55 20.47 14.35
C ASP A 440 23.56 21.65 14.31
N MET A 441 22.90 21.88 15.46
CA MET A 441 21.93 22.96 15.63
C MET A 441 22.49 24.36 15.36
N ARG A 442 23.82 24.57 15.25
CA ARG A 442 24.38 25.87 14.83
C ARG A 442 24.00 26.18 13.38
N ARG A 443 23.82 25.14 12.54
CA ARG A 443 23.37 25.25 11.14
C ARG A 443 21.92 25.71 11.01
N VAL A 444 21.12 25.60 12.08
CA VAL A 444 19.73 26.11 12.13
C VAL A 444 19.69 27.64 12.23
N LEU A 445 20.83 28.29 12.48
CA LEU A 445 20.98 29.76 12.48
C LEU A 445 21.40 30.35 11.12
N LEU A 446 21.62 29.49 10.11
CA LEU A 446 21.85 29.86 8.71
C LEU A 446 20.50 29.97 7.96
#